data_AF-A0A524CMB0-F1
#
_entry.id   AF-A0A524CMB0-F1
#
_cell.length_a   1.000
_cell.length_b   1.000
_cell.length_c   1.000
_cell.angle_alpha   90.00
_cell.angle_beta   90.00
_cell.angle_gamma   90.00
#
_symmetry.space_group_name_H-M   'P 1'
#
loop_
_entity.id
_entity.type
_entity.pdbx_description
1 polymer ?
#
loop_
_entity_poly.entity_id
_entity_poly.type
_entity_poly.pdbx_seq_one_letter_code
_entity_poly.pdbx_strand_id
1 'polypeptide(L)' 'MGLNFKETSQTSKPKLFIQGNKDTLAHYDKFFQHYKDYEDPKQYKIIDGADHFYWGQEKQVADLVYRFYSDLSL' A
#
# COMPACT_ATOMS: atom_id res chain seq x y z
N MET A 1 13.68 -5.05 2.73
CA MET A 1 13.86 -3.60 2.98
C MET A 1 14.90 -3.44 4.08
N GLY A 2 15.92 -2.60 3.88
CA GLY A 2 16.95 -2.38 4.90
C GLY A 2 16.35 -1.75 6.16
N LEU A 3 16.85 -2.12 7.35
CA LEU A 3 16.33 -1.68 8.65
C LEU A 3 16.23 -0.15 8.75
N ASN A 4 17.23 0.56 8.21
CA ASN A 4 17.30 2.02 8.20
C ASN A 4 16.08 2.70 7.54
N PHE A 5 15.50 2.08 6.49
CA PHE A 5 14.38 2.68 5.77
C PHE A 5 13.08 2.64 6.59
N LYS A 6 12.86 1.59 7.39
CA LYS A 6 11.64 1.47 8.21
C LYS A 6 11.62 2.50 9.33
N GLU A 7 12.76 2.72 9.99
CA GLU A 7 12.87 3.68 11.10
C GLU A 7 12.70 5.13 10.62
N THR A 8 13.30 5.46 9.47
CA THR A 8 13.30 6.83 8.94
C THR A 8 12.04 7.20 8.15
N SER A 9 11.17 6.23 7.82
CA SER A 9 9.94 6.46 7.05
C SER A 9 8.66 6.56 7.90
N GLN A 10 8.79 6.55 9.23
CA GLN A 10 7.64 6.68 10.13
C GLN A 10 6.99 8.07 10.01
N THR A 11 5.66 8.11 10.09
CA THR A 11 4.88 9.35 10.00
C THR A 11 3.48 9.16 10.56
N SER A 12 2.98 10.20 11.25
CA SER A 12 1.59 10.32 11.70
C SER A 12 0.61 10.73 10.60
N LYS A 13 1.08 10.95 9.36
CA LYS A 13 0.20 11.21 8.22
C LYS A 13 -0.63 9.95 7.90
N PRO A 14 -1.88 10.10 7.43
CA PRO A 14 -2.63 9.00 6.85
C PRO A 14 -1.89 8.36 5.69
N LYS A 15 -1.92 7.02 5.62
CA LYS A 15 -1.24 6.22 4.60
C LYS A 15 -2.20 5.20 3.98
N LEU A 16 -2.17 5.08 2.66
CA LEU A 16 -2.81 3.99 1.93
C LEU A 16 -1.72 3.11 1.31
N PHE A 17 -1.76 1.82 1.65
CA PHE A 17 -0.96 0.79 0.99
C PHE A 17 -1.83 0.05 -0.03
N ILE A 18 -1.35 -0.09 -1.27
CA ILE A 18 -2.01 -0.88 -2.31
C ILE A 18 -1.04 -2.00 -2.70
N GLN A 19 -1.52 -3.24 -2.69
CA GLN A 19 -0.70 -4.42 -2.95
C GLN A 19 -1.44 -5.40 -3.87
N GLY A 20 -0.80 -5.86 -4.95
CA GLY A 20 -1.28 -6.98 -5.75
C GLY A 20 -0.97 -8.32 -5.08
N ASN A 21 -1.90 -9.28 -5.09
CA ASN A 21 -1.67 -10.60 -4.48
C ASN A 21 -0.89 -11.59 -5.36
N LYS A 22 -0.60 -11.23 -6.62
CA LYS A 22 0.31 -11.95 -7.52
C LYS A 22 1.66 -11.25 -7.67
N ASP A 23 1.95 -10.24 -6.86
CA ASP A 23 3.24 -9.56 -6.88
C ASP A 23 4.36 -10.49 -6.38
N THR A 24 5.31 -10.77 -7.26
CA THR A 24 6.50 -11.58 -6.99
C THR A 24 7.79 -10.75 -6.90
N LEU A 25 7.73 -9.43 -7.12
CA LEU A 25 8.87 -8.51 -6.99
C LEU A 25 8.84 -7.85 -5.59
N ALA A 26 7.72 -7.24 -5.22
CA ALA A 26 7.41 -6.89 -3.84
C ALA A 26 6.50 -7.98 -3.27
N HIS A 27 7.11 -9.08 -2.86
CA HIS A 27 6.40 -10.32 -2.55
C HIS A 27 5.21 -10.12 -1.60
N TYR A 28 4.02 -10.54 -2.06
CA TYR A 28 2.77 -10.42 -1.31
C TYR A 28 2.80 -11.10 0.07
N ASP A 29 3.49 -12.24 0.21
CA ASP A 29 3.63 -12.97 1.47
C ASP A 29 4.30 -12.14 2.58
N LYS A 30 5.13 -11.16 2.21
CA LYS A 30 5.80 -10.24 3.14
C LYS A 30 5.02 -8.97 3.41
N PHE A 31 3.93 -8.71 2.68
CA PHE A 31 3.17 -7.46 2.76
C PHE A 31 2.72 -7.16 4.18
N PHE A 32 2.04 -8.11 4.84
CA PHE A 32 1.50 -7.87 6.18
C PHE A 32 2.58 -7.68 7.24
N GLN A 33 3.74 -8.32 7.08
CA GLN A 33 4.88 -8.06 7.97
C GLN A 33 5.34 -6.61 7.81
N HIS A 34 5.50 -6.14 6.57
CA HIS A 34 5.90 -4.75 6.32
C HIS A 34 4.85 -3.74 6.76
N TYR A 35 3.57 -3.99 6.50
CA TYR A 35 2.48 -3.11 6.90
C TYR A 35 2.40 -2.91 8.43
N LYS A 36 2.66 -3.98 9.21
CA LYS A 36 2.68 -3.91 10.68
C LYS A 36 3.80 -3.03 11.23
N ASP A 37 4.89 -2.85 10.48
CA ASP A 37 6.04 -2.06 10.91
C ASP A 37 5.82 -0.54 10.78
N TYR A 38 4.68 -0.08 10.26
CA TYR A 38 4.37 1.35 10.10
C TYR A 38 3.34 1.85 11.13
N GLU A 39 3.53 3.08 11.60
CA GLU A 39 2.60 3.75 12.52
C GLU A 39 1.23 4.06 11.89
N ASP A 40 0.20 4.15 12.73
CA ASP A 40 -1.14 4.63 12.34
C ASP A 40 -1.20 6.17 12.20
N PRO A 41 -2.15 6.73 11.43
CA PRO A 41 -3.21 6.06 10.69
C PRO A 41 -2.72 5.44 9.36
N LYS A 42 -3.00 4.15 9.18
CA LYS A 42 -2.75 3.43 7.93
C LYS A 42 -3.94 2.54 7.56
N GLN A 43 -4.13 2.36 6.27
CA GLN A 43 -5.08 1.42 5.70
C GLN A 43 -4.43 0.71 4.51
N TYR A 44 -4.99 -0.44 4.12
CA TYR A 44 -4.49 -1.18 2.97
C TYR A 44 -5.62 -1.70 2.08
N LYS A 45 -5.28 -1.97 0.82
CA LYS A 45 -6.12 -2.68 -0.15
C LYS A 45 -5.29 -3.70 -0.91
N ILE A 46 -5.83 -4.92 -0.99
CA ILE A 46 -5.28 -5.97 -1.83
C ILE A 46 -6.07 -5.99 -3.13
N ILE A 47 -5.37 -5.94 -4.27
CA ILE A 47 -5.97 -6.09 -5.60
C ILE A 47 -5.77 -7.55 -6.04
N ASP A 48 -6.87 -8.29 -6.12
CA ASP A 48 -6.85 -9.68 -6.55
C ASP A 48 -6.41 -9.81 -8.01
N GLY A 49 -5.49 -10.72 -8.28
CA GLY A 49 -4.94 -10.97 -9.60
C GLY A 49 -3.90 -9.97 -10.08
N ALA A 50 -3.68 -8.85 -9.39
CA ALA A 50 -2.65 -7.88 -9.76
C ALA A 50 -1.25 -8.37 -9.38
N ASP A 51 -0.31 -8.19 -10.31
CA ASP A 51 1.13 -8.33 -10.07
C ASP A 51 1.75 -6.97 -9.68
N HIS A 52 3.07 -6.88 -9.73
CA HIS A 52 3.82 -5.66 -9.40
C HIS A 52 3.45 -4.46 -10.27
N PHE A 53 3.00 -4.69 -11.50
CA PHE A 53 2.78 -3.65 -12.51
C PHE A 53 1.33 -3.17 -12.57
N TYR A 54 0.40 -3.92 -11.96
CA TYR A 54 -1.03 -3.59 -11.92
C TYR A 54 -1.67 -3.39 -13.30
N TRP A 55 -1.12 -4.01 -14.36
CA TRP A 55 -1.65 -3.85 -15.71
C TRP A 55 -3.11 -4.31 -15.82
N GLY A 56 -3.95 -3.46 -16.41
CA GLY A 56 -5.40 -3.68 -16.51
C GLY A 56 -6.18 -3.34 -15.24
N GLN A 57 -5.50 -2.94 -14.15
CA GLN A 57 -6.11 -2.54 -12.87
C GLN A 57 -5.89 -1.04 -12.55
N GLU A 58 -5.39 -0.26 -13.50
CA GLU A 58 -5.00 1.15 -13.32
C GLU A 58 -6.18 1.98 -12.84
N LYS A 59 -7.37 1.76 -13.40
CA LYS A 59 -8.59 2.45 -12.98
C LYS A 59 -8.94 2.11 -11.51
N GLN A 60 -8.81 0.84 -11.11
CA GLN A 60 -9.09 0.44 -9.73
C GLN A 60 -8.11 1.11 -8.76
N VAL A 61 -6.83 1.15 -9.10
CA VAL A 61 -5.80 1.87 -8.32
C VAL A 61 -6.14 3.35 -8.22
N ALA A 62 -6.47 4.01 -9.33
CA ALA A 62 -6.84 5.42 -9.35
C ALA A 62 -8.07 5.72 -8.48
N ASP A 63 -9.11 4.89 -8.58
CA ASP A 63 -10.33 5.03 -7.77
C ASP A 63 -10.03 4.86 -6.26
N LEU A 64 -9.11 3.96 -5.88
CA LEU A 64 -8.69 3.77 -4.48
C LEU A 64 -7.96 5.00 -3.94
N VAL A 65 -7.02 5.55 -4.71
CA VAL A 65 -6.28 6.76 -4.33
C VAL A 65 -7.22 7.96 -4.25
N TYR A 66 -8.12 8.13 -5.22
CA TYR A 66 -9.11 9.21 -5.22
C TYR A 66 -10.01 9.16 -3.97
N ARG A 67 -10.55 7.98 -3.63
CA ARG A 67 -11.38 7.82 -2.42
C ARG A 67 -10.58 8.14 -1.17
N PHE A 68 -9.36 7.62 -1.06
CA PHE A 68 -8.49 7.90 0.09
C PHE A 68 -8.29 9.41 0.31
N TYR A 69 -8.00 10.19 -0.73
CA TYR A 69 -7.87 11.63 -0.58
C TYR A 69 -9.20 12.34 -0.33
N SER A 70 -10.30 11.88 -0.92
CA SER A 70 -11.64 12.45 -0.71
C SER A 70 -12.10 12.30 0.75
N ASP A 71 -11.77 11.17 1.38
CA ASP A 71 -12.13 10.87 2.76
C ASP A 71 -11.27 11.64 3.79
N LEU A 72 -10.14 12.21 3.36
CA LEU A 72 -9.22 12.93 4.26
C LEU A 72 -9.70 14.32 4.67
N SER A 73 -10.86 14.77 4.19
CA SER A 73 -11.43 16.10 4.49
C SER A 73 -10.37 17.21 4.38
N LEU A 74 -9.99 17.54 3.14
CA LEU A 74 -9.29 18.81 2.86
C LEU A 74 -10.24 20.00 3.03
#